data_AF-A0A931YMA4-F1
#
_entry.id   AF-A0A931YMA4-F1
#
_cell.length_a   1.000
_cell.length_b   1.000
_cell.length_c   1.000
_cell.angle_alpha   90.00
_cell.angle_beta   90.00
_cell.angle_gamma   90.00
#
_symmetry.space_group_name_H-M   'P 1'
#
loop_
_entity.id
_entity.type
_entity.pdbx_description
1 polymer ?
#
loop_
_entity_poly.entity_id
_entity_poly.type
_entity_poly.pdbx_seq_one_letter_code
_entity_poly.pdbx_strand_id
1 'polypeptide(L)'
;MEQNKFEQTSASEIPESTVDQIINGKARVKFISDNVETRNGRVGHAYCYEIELTDRYSVDKKRATELLVWYPSVDHESDKYRVMKPEMEIDINTSQGWMRLTNSKEKREKIFQAIMSQTANMAPSEKKDESKPTNI
;
A
#
# COMPACT_ATOMS: atom_id res chain seq x y z
N MET A 1 18.28 -45.26 7.39
CA MET A 1 16.94 -44.64 7.57
C MET A 1 17.13 -43.15 7.42
N GLU A 2 16.30 -42.57 6.57
CA GLU A 2 16.45 -41.25 5.95
C GLU A 2 16.39 -40.07 6.92
N GLN A 3 17.05 -39.00 6.47
CA GLN A 3 17.14 -37.68 7.06
C GLN A 3 15.75 -37.03 7.10
N ASN A 4 15.34 -36.53 8.26
CA ASN A 4 14.33 -35.47 8.33
C ASN A 4 14.97 -34.23 8.94
N LYS A 5 15.67 -33.48 8.08
CA LYS A 5 15.90 -32.05 8.26
C LYS A 5 14.51 -31.40 8.17
N PHE A 6 13.91 -31.08 9.31
CA PHE A 6 12.94 -29.99 9.33
C PHE A 6 13.73 -28.71 9.06
N GLU A 7 13.87 -28.36 7.78
CA GLU A 7 14.10 -26.98 7.40
C GLU A 7 12.94 -26.18 7.99
N GLN A 8 13.23 -25.44 9.05
CA GLN A 8 12.50 -24.22 9.37
C GLN A 8 12.47 -23.43 8.07
N THR A 9 11.33 -23.42 7.39
CA THR A 9 11.07 -22.47 6.31
C THR A 9 11.05 -21.11 6.97
N SER A 10 12.21 -20.46 6.88
CA SER A 10 12.48 -19.08 7.23
C SER A 10 11.33 -18.18 6.73
N ALA A 11 11.01 -17.16 7.53
CA ALA A 11 9.99 -16.15 7.27
C ALA A 11 9.85 -15.84 5.77
N SER A 12 8.63 -15.97 5.24
CA SER A 12 8.38 -15.83 3.81
C SER A 12 8.55 -14.37 3.44
N GLU A 13 9.74 -13.98 3.01
CA GLU A 13 10.02 -12.64 2.52
C GLU A 13 9.12 -12.33 1.32
N ILE A 14 8.63 -11.08 1.25
CA ILE A 14 7.91 -10.62 0.07
C ILE A 14 8.88 -10.74 -1.12
N PRO A 15 8.53 -11.49 -2.18
CA PRO A 15 9.44 -11.64 -3.31
C PRO A 15 9.80 -10.27 -3.87
N GLU A 16 11.09 -9.98 -4.07
CA GLU A 16 11.55 -8.68 -4.59
C GLU A 16 10.87 -8.29 -5.91
N SER A 17 10.54 -9.31 -6.72
CA SER A 17 9.76 -9.16 -7.95
C SER A 17 8.38 -8.52 -7.77
N THR A 18 7.82 -8.50 -6.55
CA THR A 18 6.56 -7.82 -6.23
C THR A 18 6.73 -6.31 -6.28
N VAL A 19 7.82 -5.80 -5.69
CA VAL A 19 8.13 -4.36 -5.69
C VAL A 19 8.40 -3.88 -7.11
N ASP A 20 9.21 -4.64 -7.86
CA ASP A 20 9.55 -4.28 -9.24
C ASP A 20 8.35 -4.32 -10.17
N GLN A 21 7.40 -5.26 -9.97
CA GLN A 21 6.18 -5.29 -10.78
C GLN A 21 5.32 -4.05 -10.58
N ILE A 22 5.22 -3.54 -9.34
CA ILE A 22 4.47 -2.32 -9.06
C ILE A 22 5.20 -1.11 -9.66
N ILE A 23 6.51 -0.95 -9.40
CA ILE A 23 7.30 0.19 -9.90
C ILE A 23 7.30 0.26 -11.42
N ASN A 24 7.43 -0.87 -12.10
CA ASN A 24 7.50 -0.93 -13.56
C ASN A 24 6.13 -0.92 -14.26
N GLY A 25 5.04 -0.67 -13.52
CA GLY A 25 3.69 -0.60 -14.09
C GLY A 25 3.15 -1.94 -14.62
N LYS A 26 3.74 -3.07 -14.20
CA LYS A 26 3.28 -4.41 -14.55
C LYS A 26 2.14 -4.89 -13.65
N ALA A 27 1.98 -4.25 -12.50
CA ALA A 27 0.84 -4.44 -11.62
C ALA A 27 -0.28 -3.45 -11.99
N ARG A 28 -1.52 -3.96 -12.13
CA ARG A 28 -2.71 -3.09 -12.20
C ARG A 28 -3.10 -2.70 -10.79
N VAL A 29 -3.33 -1.41 -10.57
CA VAL A 29 -3.73 -0.86 -9.26
C VAL A 29 -5.13 -0.27 -9.35
N LYS A 30 -5.97 -0.56 -8.35
CA LYS A 30 -7.33 -0.02 -8.23
C LYS A 30 -7.55 0.47 -6.80
N PHE A 31 -7.99 1.72 -6.63
CA PHE A 31 -8.39 2.23 -5.32
C PHE A 31 -9.66 1.53 -4.83
N ILE A 32 -9.68 1.17 -3.54
CA ILE A 32 -10.79 0.46 -2.91
C ILE A 32 -11.47 1.35 -1.87
N SER A 33 -10.70 1.86 -0.92
CA SER A 33 -11.22 2.66 0.19
C SER A 33 -10.11 3.44 0.88
N ASP A 34 -10.51 4.43 1.67
CA ASP A 34 -9.65 5.09 2.66
C ASP A 34 -10.32 5.08 4.04
N ASN A 35 -9.49 5.08 5.08
CA ASN A 35 -9.92 5.14 6.46
C ASN A 35 -8.87 5.81 7.35
N VAL A 36 -9.28 6.18 8.57
CA VAL A 36 -8.34 6.60 9.62
C VAL A 36 -7.99 5.38 10.46
N GLU A 37 -6.69 5.11 10.60
CA GLU A 37 -6.15 3.99 11.38
C GLU A 37 -5.16 4.47 12.43
N THR A 38 -5.11 3.77 13.57
CA THR A 38 -4.06 3.95 14.58
C THR A 38 -3.06 2.80 14.50
N ARG A 39 -1.79 3.11 14.24
CA ARG A 39 -0.69 2.13 14.13
C ARG A 39 0.45 2.50 15.06
N ASN A 40 0.84 1.56 15.92
CA ASN A 40 1.92 1.75 16.91
C ASN A 40 1.76 3.05 17.72
N GLY A 41 0.52 3.36 18.13
CA GLY A 41 0.18 4.56 18.89
C GLY A 41 0.13 5.87 18.10
N ARG A 42 0.25 5.83 16.76
CA ARG A 42 0.15 7.00 15.88
C ARG A 42 -1.13 6.92 15.06
N VAL A 43 -1.91 7.99 15.03
CA VAL A 43 -3.07 8.10 14.14
C VAL A 43 -2.57 8.43 12.74
N GLY A 44 -3.24 7.93 11.70
CA GLY A 44 -2.90 8.23 10.31
C GLY A 44 -4.00 7.88 9.34
N HIS A 45 -3.83 8.31 8.09
CA HIS A 45 -4.72 7.97 6.98
C HIS A 45 -4.18 6.76 6.23
N ALA A 46 -5.02 5.75 6.07
CA ALA A 46 -4.72 4.55 5.30
C ALA A 46 -5.52 4.56 3.99
N TYR A 47 -4.86 4.21 2.90
CA TYR A 47 -5.43 4.10 1.57
C TYR A 47 -5.25 2.66 1.08
N CYS A 48 -6.37 1.97 0.91
CA CYS A 48 -6.43 0.58 0.46
C CYS A 48 -6.58 0.51 -1.05
N TYR A 49 -5.77 -0.34 -1.67
CA TYR A 49 -5.78 -0.62 -3.10
C TYR A 49 -5.86 -2.13 -3.31
N GLU A 50 -6.56 -2.55 -4.35
CA GLU A 50 -6.40 -3.88 -4.94
C GLU A 50 -5.30 -3.79 -5.99
N ILE A 51 -4.37 -4.74 -5.93
CA ILE A 51 -3.30 -4.88 -6.91
C ILE A 51 -3.38 -6.25 -7.58
N GLU A 52 -3.28 -6.27 -8.90
CA GLU A 52 -3.19 -7.49 -9.69
C GLU A 52 -1.75 -7.68 -10.17
N LEU A 53 -1.09 -8.72 -9.67
CA LEU A 53 0.30 -9.06 -9.94
C LEU A 53 0.38 -10.26 -10.89
N THR A 54 1.41 -10.30 -11.74
CA THR A 54 1.75 -11.51 -12.50
C THR A 54 2.36 -12.54 -11.55
N ASP A 55 1.91 -13.79 -11.66
CA ASP A 55 2.50 -14.89 -10.91
C ASP A 55 3.94 -15.14 -11.37
N ARG A 56 4.86 -15.28 -10.40
CA ARG A 56 6.28 -15.54 -10.68
C ARG A 56 6.52 -16.87 -11.40
N TYR A 57 5.58 -17.81 -11.31
CA TYR A 57 5.68 -19.14 -11.91
C TYR A 57 4.83 -19.29 -13.18
N SER A 58 4.03 -18.29 -13.55
CA SER A 58 3.13 -18.39 -14.70
C SER A 58 2.80 -16.99 -15.21
N VAL A 59 3.35 -16.64 -16.37
CA VAL A 59 3.12 -15.33 -17.01
C VAL A 59 1.66 -15.08 -17.36
N ASP A 60 0.88 -16.15 -17.56
CA ASP A 60 -0.55 -16.09 -17.89
C ASP A 60 -1.46 -16.08 -16.66
N LYS A 61 -0.91 -16.27 -15.46
CA LYS A 61 -1.68 -16.23 -14.22
C LYS A 61 -1.47 -14.91 -13.51
N LYS A 62 -2.59 -14.33 -13.10
CA LYS A 62 -2.62 -13.12 -12.30
C LYS A 62 -3.17 -13.43 -10.92
N ARG A 63 -2.59 -12.80 -9.91
CA ARG A 63 -3.08 -12.85 -8.53
C ARG A 63 -3.49 -11.46 -8.08
N ALA A 64 -4.71 -11.33 -7.58
CA ALA A 64 -5.15 -10.13 -6.89
C ALA A 64 -4.78 -10.21 -5.40
N THR A 65 -4.32 -9.10 -4.84
CA THR A 65 -4.14 -8.94 -3.40
C THR A 65 -4.34 -7.47 -3.02
N GLU A 66 -4.33 -7.18 -1.73
CA GLU A 66 -4.49 -5.83 -1.21
C GLU A 66 -3.14 -5.17 -0.90
N LEU A 67 -3.06 -3.88 -1.18
CA LEU A 67 -1.96 -3.01 -0.85
C LEU A 67 -2.51 -1.87 0.00
N LEU A 68 -1.81 -1.56 1.09
CA LEU A 68 -2.17 -0.47 1.97
C LEU A 68 -1.05 0.55 2.02
N VAL A 69 -1.38 1.80 1.73
CA VAL A 69 -0.48 2.94 1.90
C VAL A 69 -0.95 3.72 3.11
N TRP A 70 -0.14 3.79 4.16
CA TRP A 70 -0.47 4.48 5.40
C TRP A 70 0.43 5.69 5.62
N TYR A 71 -0.19 6.83 5.92
CA TYR A 71 0.47 8.08 6.27
C TYR A 71 0.19 8.43 7.72
N PRO A 72 1.21 8.49 8.59
CA PRO A 72 1.01 9.00 9.93
C PRO A 72 0.53 10.46 9.86
N SER A 73 -0.52 10.78 10.60
CA SER A 73 -0.91 12.15 10.86
C SER A 73 0.20 12.82 11.66
N VAL A 74 0.51 14.07 11.34
CA VAL A 74 1.42 14.88 12.15
C VAL A 74 0.65 15.31 13.39
N ASP A 75 0.73 14.54 14.47
CA ASP A 75 0.24 15.02 15.76
C ASP A 75 1.14 16.18 16.20
N HIS A 76 0.57 17.39 16.21
CA HIS A 76 1.27 18.64 16.51
C HIS A 76 1.74 18.77 17.98
N GLU A 77 1.66 17.72 18.79
CA GLU A 77 1.85 17.80 20.25
C GLU A 77 3.30 17.69 20.72
N SER A 78 4.28 17.47 19.84
CA SER A 78 5.68 17.47 20.27
C SER A 78 6.59 18.17 19.27
N ASP A 79 6.97 19.40 19.63
CA ASP A 79 7.98 20.25 18.98
C ASP A 79 9.33 19.54 18.70
N LYS A 80 9.55 18.38 19.34
CA LYS A 80 10.74 17.53 19.22
C LYS A 80 10.75 16.66 17.95
N TYR A 81 9.59 16.45 17.31
CA TYR A 81 9.46 15.64 16.08
C TYR A 81 9.22 16.47 14.82
N ARG A 82 9.22 17.81 14.91
CA ARG A 82 9.15 18.72 13.74
C ARG A 82 10.26 18.48 12.70
N VAL A 83 11.31 17.74 13.05
CA VAL A 83 12.47 17.46 12.19
C VAL A 83 12.30 16.19 11.34
N MET A 84 11.43 15.24 11.74
CA MET A 84 11.18 14.03 10.97
C MET A 84 9.83 14.12 10.25
N LYS A 85 9.86 14.30 8.93
CA LYS A 85 8.66 14.14 8.10
C LYS A 85 8.08 12.74 8.37
N PRO A 86 6.77 12.60 8.63
CA PRO A 86 6.16 11.29 8.83
C PRO A 86 6.49 10.40 7.62
N GLU A 87 7.14 9.27 7.87
CA GLU A 87 7.47 8.35 6.79
C GLU A 87 6.25 7.51 6.47
N MET A 88 5.80 7.60 5.22
CA MET A 88 4.80 6.71 4.64
C MET A 88 5.23 5.25 4.79
N GLU A 89 4.27 4.41 5.13
CA GLU A 89 4.43 2.97 5.24
C GLU A 89 3.58 2.29 4.15
N ILE A 90 4.11 1.24 3.52
CA ILE A 90 3.39 0.50 2.48
C ILE A 90 3.42 -0.97 2.86
N ASP A 91 2.25 -1.55 3.09
CA ASP A 91 2.09 -2.96 3.43
C ASP A 91 1.30 -3.68 2.32
N ILE A 92 1.55 -4.98 2.18
CA ILE A 92 0.84 -5.86 1.26
C ILE A 92 0.21 -7.00 2.05
N ASN A 93 -1.02 -7.35 1.68
CA ASN A 93 -1.70 -8.49 2.24
C ASN A 93 -1.14 -9.77 1.59
N THR A 94 -0.76 -10.74 2.42
CA THR A 94 -0.21 -12.04 1.99
C THR A 94 -0.97 -13.17 2.68
N SER A 95 -0.70 -14.43 2.30
CA SER A 95 -1.28 -15.58 3.02
C SER A 95 -0.86 -15.65 4.50
N GLN A 96 0.17 -14.91 4.92
CA GLN A 96 0.64 -14.81 6.30
C GLN A 96 0.12 -13.56 7.02
N GLY A 97 -0.70 -12.74 6.34
CA GLY A 97 -1.20 -11.46 6.81
C GLY A 97 -0.47 -10.26 6.19
N TRP A 98 -0.66 -9.10 6.81
CA TRP A 98 -0.08 -7.83 6.35
C TRP A 98 1.43 -7.80 6.61
N MET A 99 2.20 -7.52 5.56
CA MET A 99 3.66 -7.45 5.62
C MET A 99 4.16 -6.15 4.99
N ARG A 100 5.21 -5.57 5.57
CA ARG A 100 5.88 -4.36 5.06
C ARG A 100 6.49 -4.61 3.68
N LEU A 101 5.99 -3.94 2.65
CA LEU A 101 6.41 -4.14 1.26
C LEU A 101 7.88 -3.80 1.03
N THR A 102 8.36 -2.72 1.65
CA THR A 102 9.77 -2.34 1.59
C THR A 102 10.15 -1.37 2.71
N ASN A 103 11.35 -1.53 3.26
CA ASN A 103 11.95 -0.59 4.20
C ASN A 103 12.80 0.50 3.51
N SER A 104 13.05 0.39 2.19
CA SER A 104 13.77 1.41 1.43
C SER A 104 12.87 2.60 1.09
N LYS A 105 13.26 3.80 1.56
CA LYS A 105 12.57 5.06 1.27
C LYS A 105 12.45 5.32 -0.23
N GLU A 106 13.53 5.12 -0.99
CA GLU A 106 13.52 5.30 -2.45
C GLU A 106 12.52 4.37 -3.13
N LYS A 107 12.50 3.07 -2.75
CA LYS A 107 11.54 2.11 -3.32
C LYS A 107 10.10 2.49 -2.92
N ARG A 108 9.85 2.96 -1.68
CA ARG A 108 8.54 3.44 -1.25
C ARG A 108 8.02 4.61 -2.09
N GLU A 109 8.87 5.61 -2.33
CA GLU A 109 8.51 6.77 -3.15
C GLU A 109 8.18 6.35 -4.60
N LYS A 110 8.98 5.47 -5.21
CA LYS A 110 8.72 4.94 -6.56
C LYS A 110 7.41 4.16 -6.63
N ILE A 111 7.14 3.30 -5.65
CA ILE A 111 5.87 2.56 -5.56
C ILE A 111 4.70 3.54 -5.48
N PHE A 112 4.78 4.55 -4.61
CA PHE A 112 3.73 5.54 -4.47
C PHE A 112 3.48 6.31 -5.77
N GLN A 113 4.52 6.76 -6.47
CA GLN A 113 4.37 7.42 -7.77
C GLN A 113 3.70 6.50 -8.81
N ALA A 114 4.04 5.21 -8.80
CA ALA A 114 3.42 4.22 -9.69
C ALA A 114 1.94 3.94 -9.36
N ILE A 115 1.55 4.02 -8.10
CA ILE A 115 0.14 3.95 -7.68
C ILE A 115 -0.60 5.20 -8.15
N MET A 116 -0.07 6.38 -7.82
CA MET A 116 -0.70 7.65 -8.15
C MET A 116 -0.85 7.87 -9.65
N SER A 117 0.11 7.46 -10.48
CA SER A 117 -0.02 7.60 -11.94
C SER A 117 -1.18 6.77 -12.52
N GLN A 118 -1.55 5.66 -11.85
CA GLN A 118 -2.67 4.81 -12.25
C GLN A 118 -4.01 5.27 -11.65
N THR A 119 -3.98 5.85 -10.45
CA THR A 119 -5.20 6.19 -9.68
C THR A 119 -5.54 7.68 -9.65
N ALA A 120 -4.67 8.58 -10.14
CA ALA A 120 -4.94 10.02 -10.20
C ALA A 120 -6.18 10.39 -11.05
N ASN A 121 -6.56 9.54 -12.00
CA ASN A 121 -7.80 9.70 -12.78
C ASN A 121 -9.02 9.03 -12.12
N MET A 122 -8.84 8.37 -10.98
CA MET A 122 -9.87 7.64 -10.23
C MET A 122 -10.19 8.28 -8.87
N ALA A 123 -9.57 9.41 -8.53
CA ALA A 123 -9.96 10.18 -7.34
C ALA A 123 -11.47 10.47 -7.43
N PRO A 124 -12.23 10.30 -6.32
CA PRO A 124 -13.65 10.59 -6.33
C PRO A 124 -13.81 12.04 -6.79
N SER A 125 -14.47 12.22 -7.93
CA SER A 125 -14.99 13.54 -8.27
C SER A 125 -15.81 13.96 -7.05
N GLU A 126 -15.37 15.03 -6.38
CA GLU A 126 -16.16 15.68 -5.34
C GLU A 126 -17.59 15.71 -5.85
N LYS A 127 -18.50 15.01 -5.15
CA LYS A 127 -19.91 15.20 -5.38
C LYS A 127 -20.13 16.69 -5.12
N LYS A 128 -20.20 17.48 -6.19
CA LYS A 128 -20.81 18.80 -6.12
C LYS A 128 -22.23 18.55 -5.67
N ASP A 129 -22.44 18.71 -4.37
CA ASP A 129 -23.75 18.83 -3.78
C ASP A 129 -24.38 20.04 -4.46
N GLU A 130 -25.16 19.79 -5.50
CA GLU A 130 -25.92 20.78 -6.23
C GLU A 130 -27.07 21.18 -5.30
N SER A 131 -26.72 21.98 -4.29
CA SER A 131 -27.66 22.77 -3.51
C SER A 131 -28.38 23.69 -4.49
N LYS A 132 -29.53 23.23 -4.99
CA LYS A 132 -30.46 24.05 -5.78
C LYS A 132 -30.82 25.29 -4.96
N PRO A 133 -30.62 26.51 -5.47
CA PRO A 133 -31.28 27.66 -4.88
C PRO A 133 -32.78 27.52 -5.16
N THR A 134 -33.55 27.40 -4.08
CA THR A 134 -34.99 27.57 -4.09
C THR A 134 -35.30 28.98 -4.58
N ASN A 135 -35.91 29.11 -5.76
CA ASN A 135 -36.53 30.36 -6.18
C ASN A 135 -37.68 30.69 -5.22
N ILE A 136 -37.61 31.87 -4.59
CA ILE A 136 -38.73 32.56 -3.94
C ILE A 136 -39.06 33.77 -4.82
#